data_AF-A0A692CZS8-F1
#
_entry.id   AF-A0A692CZS8-F1
#
_cell.length_a   1.000
_cell.length_b   1.000
_cell.length_c   1.000
_cell.angle_alpha   90.00
_cell.angle_beta   90.00
_cell.angle_gamma   90.00
#
_symmetry.space_group_name_H-M   'P 1'
#
loop_
_entity.id
_entity.type
_entity.pdbx_description
1 polymer ?
#
loop_
_entity_poly.entity_id
_entity_poly.type
_entity_poly.pdbx_seq_one_letter_code
_entity_poly.pdbx_strand_id
1 'polypeptide(L)'
;IIWVMFHILDFSSELQSARLMVLENDKLQAQDYTELCSSKPFFQFSRIYFLELMSHYYERFHEDILGLNKKLAENFKNSIVSHGNDPLDALQGIEQFVYNLPQMITHPSYKELLSKRKGVSDTAIIVSTGPSLTKQLPLLKKYASKATIFCADSSYPILAKHGIKPDYVLSLERIPLTSEFFNNDFGEFDQDVLFVCISWVYPQTIKYLQKNNRAFILTSRPSSFIENINLCPYGYVGYGPSVAHMAYEFATHLNYKNIIFIGQDLAYAKDGFSHTKDYKNLDKHEGHFRRDKGKFQCLAYGGNGKVESSEIWTMFRFSLQNTISKNIVSTTYNCT
;
A
#
# COMPACT_ATOMS: atom_id res chain seq x y z
N ILE A 1 23.22 -18.31 37.08
CA ILE A 1 24.42 -18.37 36.21
C ILE A 1 24.86 -16.97 35.80
N ILE A 2 24.05 -16.20 35.06
CA ILE A 2 24.39 -14.85 34.58
C ILE A 2 24.85 -13.93 35.72
N TRP A 3 24.08 -13.87 36.82
CA TRP A 3 24.44 -13.06 38.00
C TRP A 3 25.84 -13.38 38.53
N VAL A 4 26.19 -14.66 38.65
CA VAL A 4 27.52 -15.10 39.14
C VAL A 4 28.62 -14.70 38.15
N MET A 5 28.41 -14.87 36.85
CA MET A 5 29.40 -14.50 35.83
C MET A 5 29.72 -13.00 35.83
N PHE A 6 28.73 -12.15 36.03
CA PHE A 6 28.92 -10.69 36.11
C PHE A 6 29.67 -10.23 37.38
N HIS A 7 29.82 -11.09 38.39
CA HIS A 7 30.65 -10.81 39.57
C HIS A 7 32.11 -11.29 39.39
N ILE A 8 32.37 -12.15 38.41
CA ILE A 8 33.70 -12.74 38.18
C ILE A 8 34.41 -12.05 37.01
N LEU A 9 33.67 -11.63 35.99
CA LEU A 9 34.20 -11.02 34.77
C LEU A 9 33.55 -9.64 34.55
N ASP A 10 34.34 -8.69 34.06
CA ASP A 10 33.87 -7.37 33.66
C ASP A 10 33.43 -7.40 32.19
N PHE A 11 32.12 -7.23 31.95
CA PHE A 11 31.50 -7.14 30.61
C PHE A 11 31.03 -5.72 30.28
N SER A 12 31.49 -4.69 31.01
CA SER A 12 31.00 -3.32 30.88
C SER A 12 31.17 -2.79 29.45
N SER A 13 32.31 -3.10 28.80
CA SER A 13 32.60 -2.69 27.43
C SER A 13 31.64 -3.33 26.42
N GLU A 14 31.40 -4.63 26.53
CA GLU A 14 30.53 -5.41 25.65
C GLU A 14 29.07 -4.99 25.78
N LEU A 15 28.62 -4.72 27.02
CA LEU A 15 27.27 -4.22 27.29
C LEU A 15 27.10 -2.78 26.79
N GLN A 16 28.05 -1.88 27.07
CA GLN A 16 28.00 -0.49 26.59
C GLN A 16 28.04 -0.39 25.06
N SER A 17 28.80 -1.27 24.41
CA SER A 17 28.89 -1.33 22.94
C SER A 17 27.77 -2.17 22.28
N ALA A 18 26.83 -2.69 23.06
CA ALA A 18 25.75 -3.58 22.60
C ALA A 18 26.25 -4.83 21.85
N ARG A 19 27.49 -5.27 22.11
CA ARG A 19 28.07 -6.52 21.58
C ARG A 19 27.62 -7.74 22.38
N LEU A 20 27.22 -7.54 23.63
CA LEU A 20 26.56 -8.54 24.47
C LEU A 20 25.14 -8.09 24.79
N MET A 21 24.15 -8.93 24.50
CA MET A 21 22.77 -8.73 24.91
C MET A 21 22.30 -9.92 25.72
N VAL A 22 21.67 -9.66 26.86
CA VAL A 22 21.09 -10.69 27.72
C VAL A 22 19.57 -10.61 27.59
N LEU A 23 18.96 -11.67 27.08
CA LEU A 23 17.53 -11.77 26.86
C LEU A 23 16.97 -12.94 27.65
N GLU A 24 15.82 -12.73 28.29
CA GLU A 24 15.06 -13.78 28.97
C GLU A 24 14.01 -14.32 28.00
N ASN A 25 14.28 -15.49 27.42
CA ASN A 25 13.47 -16.06 26.34
C ASN A 25 11.98 -16.18 26.68
N ASP A 26 11.65 -16.52 27.92
CA ASP A 26 10.26 -16.72 28.37
C ASP A 26 9.45 -15.42 28.45
N LYS A 27 10.12 -14.26 28.42
CA LYS A 27 9.46 -12.95 28.44
C LYS A 27 9.36 -12.30 27.06
N LEU A 28 10.07 -12.81 26.06
CA LEU A 28 10.08 -12.24 24.72
C LEU A 28 8.71 -12.38 24.05
N GLN A 29 8.16 -11.24 23.64
CA GLN A 29 6.96 -11.11 22.85
C GLN A 29 7.31 -10.98 21.36
N ALA A 30 6.31 -11.10 20.49
CA ALA A 30 6.49 -10.95 19.04
C ALA A 30 7.11 -9.59 18.64
N GLN A 31 6.79 -8.53 19.40
CA GLN A 31 7.34 -7.20 19.18
C GLN A 31 8.86 -7.15 19.43
N ASP A 32 9.35 -7.83 20.47
CA ASP A 32 10.78 -7.84 20.80
C ASP A 32 11.61 -8.45 19.66
N TYR A 33 11.14 -9.56 19.09
CA TYR A 33 11.79 -10.17 17.92
C TYR A 33 11.76 -9.24 16.69
N THR A 34 10.65 -8.54 16.47
CA THR A 34 10.52 -7.60 15.35
C THR A 34 11.51 -6.44 15.52
N GLU A 35 11.56 -5.83 16.69
CA GLU A 35 12.48 -4.72 17.00
C GLU A 35 13.94 -5.15 16.87
N LEU A 36 14.30 -6.31 17.42
CA LEU A 36 15.63 -6.87 17.30
C LEU A 36 16.01 -7.08 15.82
N CYS A 37 15.19 -7.82 15.08
CA CYS A 37 15.49 -8.19 13.69
C CYS A 37 15.45 -7.01 12.71
N SER A 38 14.75 -5.92 13.03
CA SER A 38 14.67 -4.70 12.20
C SER A 38 15.67 -3.60 12.59
N SER A 39 16.31 -3.71 13.76
CA SER A 39 17.29 -2.70 14.22
C SER A 39 18.68 -2.90 13.62
N LYS A 40 19.47 -1.83 13.56
CA LYS A 40 20.91 -1.92 13.25
C LYS A 40 21.68 -2.35 14.51
N PRO A 41 22.71 -3.19 14.40
CA PRO A 41 23.27 -3.74 13.15
C PRO A 41 22.58 -5.03 12.67
N PHE A 42 21.71 -5.66 13.48
CA PHE A 42 21.13 -6.98 13.22
C PHE A 42 20.52 -7.12 11.82
N PHE A 43 19.71 -6.14 11.40
CA PHE A 43 19.09 -6.15 10.09
C PHE A 43 20.10 -6.19 8.93
N GLN A 44 21.24 -5.50 9.05
CA GLN A 44 22.27 -5.44 8.01
C GLN A 44 22.95 -6.80 7.80
N PHE A 45 23.00 -7.63 8.84
CA PHE A 45 23.57 -8.98 8.81
C PHE A 45 22.50 -10.08 8.69
N SER A 46 21.22 -9.72 8.52
CA SER A 46 20.10 -10.67 8.48
C SER A 46 20.25 -11.78 7.44
N ARG A 47 20.89 -11.49 6.29
CA ARG A 47 21.14 -12.48 5.23
C ARG A 47 22.24 -13.50 5.55
N ILE A 48 23.08 -13.21 6.53
CA ILE A 48 24.13 -14.12 7.01
C ILE A 48 23.83 -14.63 8.42
N TYR A 49 22.58 -14.46 8.88
CA TYR A 49 22.16 -14.93 10.19
C TYR A 49 22.42 -16.43 10.35
N PHE A 50 23.07 -16.76 11.46
CA PHE A 50 23.31 -18.13 11.90
C PHE A 50 23.30 -18.15 13.43
N LEU A 51 22.55 -19.08 14.02
CA LEU A 51 22.54 -19.28 15.47
C LEU A 51 23.64 -20.27 15.85
N GLU A 52 24.80 -19.75 16.26
CA GLU A 52 25.94 -20.56 16.68
C GLU A 52 25.88 -20.88 18.18
N LEU A 53 26.06 -22.16 18.53
CA LEU A 53 26.18 -22.59 19.91
C LEU A 53 27.66 -22.57 20.32
N MET A 54 27.99 -21.76 21.33
CA MET A 54 29.36 -21.62 21.82
C MET A 54 29.89 -22.84 22.60
N SER A 55 29.03 -23.81 22.93
CA SER A 55 29.40 -25.02 23.68
C SER A 55 28.40 -26.15 23.47
N HIS A 56 28.92 -27.38 23.37
CA HIS A 56 28.12 -28.63 23.34
C HIS A 56 27.19 -28.78 24.54
N TYR A 57 27.50 -28.14 25.68
CA TYR A 57 26.64 -28.13 26.86
C TYR A 57 25.21 -27.66 26.54
N TYR A 58 25.06 -26.71 25.62
CA TYR A 58 23.75 -26.16 25.28
C TYR A 58 22.90 -27.08 24.40
N GLU A 59 23.49 -28.07 23.74
CA GLU A 59 22.77 -28.99 22.83
C GLU A 59 21.65 -29.76 23.55
N ARG A 60 21.76 -29.97 24.86
CA ARG A 60 20.71 -30.61 25.66
C ARG A 60 19.41 -29.79 25.78
N PHE A 61 19.42 -28.51 25.40
CA PHE A 61 18.24 -27.64 25.30
C PHE A 61 17.75 -27.52 23.84
N HIS A 62 17.88 -28.60 23.07
CA HIS A 62 17.66 -28.62 21.63
C HIS A 62 16.33 -28.01 21.19
N GLU A 63 15.22 -28.38 21.83
CA GLU A 63 13.88 -27.88 21.49
C GLU A 63 13.75 -26.36 21.65
N ASP A 64 14.29 -25.82 22.75
CA ASP A 64 14.26 -24.38 23.02
C ASP A 64 15.11 -23.61 21.99
N ILE A 65 16.28 -24.16 21.63
CA ILE A 65 17.18 -23.60 20.63
C ILE A 65 16.52 -23.62 19.25
N LEU A 66 15.89 -24.73 18.85
CA LEU A 66 15.16 -24.81 17.59
C LEU A 66 13.98 -23.83 17.55
N GLY A 67 13.21 -23.73 18.65
CA GLY A 67 12.10 -22.79 18.78
C GLY A 67 12.57 -21.34 18.65
N LEU A 68 13.65 -20.96 19.34
CA LEU A 68 14.26 -19.64 19.25
C LEU A 68 14.77 -19.36 17.83
N ASN A 69 15.50 -20.30 17.24
CA ASN A 69 16.05 -20.15 15.89
C ASN A 69 14.94 -19.95 14.86
N LYS A 70 13.84 -20.70 14.98
CA LYS A 70 12.67 -20.56 14.11
C LYS A 70 12.06 -19.15 14.22
N LYS A 71 11.83 -18.66 15.45
CA LYS A 71 11.29 -17.31 15.69
C LYS A 71 12.21 -16.23 15.11
N LEU A 72 13.52 -16.32 15.32
CA LEU A 72 14.49 -15.36 14.78
C LEU A 72 14.55 -15.41 13.25
N ALA A 73 14.64 -16.60 12.66
CA ALA A 73 14.67 -16.77 11.21
C ALA A 73 13.39 -16.24 10.54
N GLU A 74 12.22 -16.49 11.12
CA GLU A 74 10.94 -15.96 10.65
C GLU A 74 10.89 -14.43 10.75
N ASN A 75 11.35 -13.84 11.86
CA ASN A 75 11.34 -12.38 12.03
C ASN A 75 12.38 -11.68 11.15
N PHE A 76 13.57 -12.25 10.96
CA PHE A 76 14.53 -11.74 9.98
C PHE A 76 13.96 -11.80 8.57
N LYS A 77 13.34 -12.92 8.18
CA LYS A 77 12.67 -13.03 6.87
C LYS A 77 11.60 -11.96 6.72
N ASN A 78 10.74 -11.76 7.72
CA ASN A 78 9.68 -10.76 7.69
C ASN A 78 10.25 -9.33 7.58
N SER A 79 11.30 -9.02 8.36
CA SER A 79 11.98 -7.73 8.29
C SER A 79 12.64 -7.50 6.93
N ILE A 80 13.22 -8.53 6.30
CA ILE A 80 13.80 -8.41 4.96
C ILE A 80 12.69 -8.10 3.95
N VAL A 81 11.60 -8.88 3.97
CA VAL A 81 10.48 -8.71 3.04
C VAL A 81 9.81 -7.35 3.20
N SER A 82 9.71 -6.80 4.41
CA SER A 82 9.12 -5.48 4.65
C SER A 82 9.90 -4.32 4.02
N HIS A 83 11.20 -4.50 3.73
CA HIS A 83 12.05 -3.51 3.07
C HIS A 83 12.08 -3.68 1.53
N GLY A 84 11.42 -4.71 1.01
CA GLY A 84 11.42 -5.06 -0.41
C GLY A 84 12.06 -6.41 -0.67
N ASN A 85 11.50 -7.15 -1.62
CA ASN A 85 11.87 -8.53 -1.94
C ASN A 85 12.32 -8.73 -3.39
N ASP A 86 12.25 -7.69 -4.22
CA ASP A 86 12.55 -7.78 -5.65
C ASP A 86 13.43 -6.60 -6.12
N PRO A 87 14.74 -6.80 -6.33
CA PRO A 87 15.62 -5.74 -6.83
C PRO A 87 15.35 -5.39 -8.31
N LEU A 88 14.81 -6.30 -9.12
CA LEU A 88 14.45 -5.99 -10.51
C LEU A 88 13.27 -5.03 -10.56
N ASP A 89 12.27 -5.26 -9.71
CA ASP A 89 11.13 -4.35 -9.54
C ASP A 89 11.58 -2.95 -9.08
N ALA A 90 12.56 -2.87 -8.17
CA ALA A 90 13.13 -1.59 -7.73
C ALA A 90 13.87 -0.87 -8.87
N LEU A 91 14.70 -1.58 -9.64
CA LEU A 91 15.41 -1.01 -10.79
C LEU A 91 14.45 -0.54 -11.88
N GLN A 92 13.39 -1.32 -12.16
CA GLN A 92 12.32 -0.93 -13.08
C GLN A 92 11.63 0.36 -12.62
N GLY A 93 11.35 0.50 -11.32
CA GLY A 93 10.79 1.72 -10.75
C GLY A 93 11.69 2.95 -10.98
N ILE A 94 13.00 2.81 -10.78
CA ILE A 94 13.98 3.88 -11.01
C ILE A 94 14.08 4.23 -12.50
N GLU A 95 14.14 3.23 -13.39
CA GLU A 95 14.19 3.44 -14.84
C GLU A 95 12.96 4.22 -15.34
N GLN A 96 11.77 3.77 -14.96
CA GLN A 96 10.53 4.42 -15.38
C GLN A 96 10.38 5.82 -14.77
N PHE A 97 10.83 6.01 -13.53
CA PHE A 97 10.93 7.34 -12.93
C PHE A 97 11.79 8.28 -13.79
N VAL A 98 12.97 7.83 -14.23
CA VAL A 98 13.88 8.65 -15.05
C VAL A 98 13.23 9.04 -16.37
N TYR A 99 12.49 8.13 -17.02
CA TYR A 99 11.75 8.45 -18.25
C TYR A 99 10.63 9.47 -18.04
N ASN A 100 9.96 9.42 -16.90
CA ASN A 100 8.84 10.29 -16.58
C ASN A 100 9.28 11.62 -15.94
N LEU A 101 10.51 11.73 -15.45
CA LEU A 101 11.04 12.89 -14.74
C LEU A 101 10.86 14.21 -15.50
N PRO A 102 11.13 14.31 -16.82
CA PRO A 102 10.91 15.56 -17.57
C PRO A 102 9.45 16.02 -17.52
N GLN A 103 8.50 15.09 -17.58
CA GLN A 103 7.08 15.41 -17.45
C GLN A 103 6.75 15.82 -16.02
N MET A 104 7.29 15.14 -15.01
CA MET A 104 7.03 15.49 -13.62
C MET A 104 7.45 16.91 -13.27
N ILE A 105 8.66 17.34 -13.69
CA ILE A 105 9.19 18.66 -13.33
C ILE A 105 8.61 19.81 -14.15
N THR A 106 7.98 19.52 -15.30
CA THR A 106 7.32 20.52 -16.16
C THR A 106 5.83 20.68 -15.86
N HIS A 107 5.27 19.82 -15.02
CA HIS A 107 3.88 19.89 -14.55
C HIS A 107 3.82 20.42 -13.11
N PRO A 108 2.65 20.92 -12.65
CA PRO A 108 2.47 21.33 -11.27
C PRO A 108 2.83 20.22 -10.29
N SER A 109 3.55 20.60 -9.23
CA SER A 109 3.91 19.71 -8.14
C SER A 109 2.69 19.29 -7.31
N TYR A 110 2.83 18.18 -6.59
CA TYR A 110 1.79 17.76 -5.65
C TYR A 110 1.56 18.79 -4.54
N LYS A 111 2.63 19.46 -4.08
CA LYS A 111 2.54 20.57 -3.12
C LYS A 111 1.68 21.72 -3.65
N GLU A 112 1.87 22.13 -4.91
CA GLU A 112 1.04 23.16 -5.54
C GLU A 112 -0.41 22.72 -5.69
N LEU A 113 -0.65 21.46 -6.08
CA LEU A 113 -1.99 20.90 -6.15
C LEU A 113 -2.71 21.00 -4.80
N LEU A 114 -2.05 20.57 -3.71
CA LEU A 114 -2.60 20.71 -2.36
C LEU A 114 -2.89 22.17 -2.02
N SER A 115 -1.96 23.09 -2.31
CA SER A 115 -2.15 24.51 -1.99
C SER A 115 -3.39 25.13 -2.67
N LYS A 116 -3.74 24.66 -3.87
CA LYS A 116 -4.88 25.18 -4.65
C LYS A 116 -6.20 24.48 -4.33
N ARG A 117 -6.17 23.23 -3.89
CA ARG A 117 -7.37 22.38 -3.76
C ARG A 117 -7.76 22.07 -2.31
N LYS A 118 -6.89 22.34 -1.34
CA LYS A 118 -7.17 22.08 0.07
C LYS A 118 -8.39 22.87 0.54
N GLY A 119 -9.34 22.17 1.16
CA GLY A 119 -10.56 22.78 1.71
C GLY A 119 -11.58 23.26 0.68
N VAL A 120 -11.44 22.91 -0.61
CA VAL A 120 -12.42 23.29 -1.66
C VAL A 120 -13.74 22.52 -1.53
N SER A 121 -13.72 21.34 -0.91
CA SER A 121 -14.90 20.49 -0.70
C SER A 121 -14.78 19.75 0.63
N ASP A 122 -15.93 19.44 1.23
CA ASP A 122 -16.01 18.76 2.53
C ASP A 122 -16.09 17.23 2.40
N THR A 123 -16.53 16.71 1.24
CA THR A 123 -16.81 15.28 1.05
C THR A 123 -16.07 14.71 -0.15
N ALA A 124 -15.32 13.64 0.09
CA ALA A 124 -14.67 12.83 -0.93
C ALA A 124 -15.33 11.45 -1.02
N ILE A 125 -15.54 10.96 -2.24
CA ILE A 125 -15.95 9.57 -2.52
C ILE A 125 -14.78 8.89 -3.24
N ILE A 126 -14.22 7.86 -2.63
CA ILE A 126 -13.19 7.02 -3.22
C ILE A 126 -13.86 5.81 -3.87
N VAL A 127 -13.67 5.70 -5.18
CA VAL A 127 -14.23 4.67 -6.04
C VAL A 127 -13.16 3.66 -6.40
N SER A 128 -13.34 2.45 -5.89
CA SER A 128 -12.51 1.28 -6.16
C SER A 128 -13.28 0.24 -6.98
N THR A 129 -12.58 -0.79 -7.47
CA THR A 129 -13.07 -1.69 -8.52
C THR A 129 -13.60 -3.03 -7.99
N GLY A 130 -13.92 -3.10 -6.71
CA GLY A 130 -14.44 -4.31 -6.08
C GLY A 130 -15.86 -4.66 -6.56
N PRO A 131 -16.32 -5.89 -6.27
CA PRO A 131 -17.61 -6.39 -6.76
C PRO A 131 -18.84 -5.55 -6.34
N SER A 132 -18.76 -4.84 -5.21
CA SER A 132 -19.85 -3.98 -4.73
C SER A 132 -20.08 -2.73 -5.58
N LEU A 133 -19.12 -2.35 -6.46
CA LEU A 133 -19.20 -1.09 -7.20
C LEU A 133 -20.49 -0.97 -8.03
N THR A 134 -20.87 -2.03 -8.77
CA THR A 134 -22.00 -1.97 -9.71
C THR A 134 -23.32 -1.59 -9.04
N LYS A 135 -23.61 -2.10 -7.83
CA LYS A 135 -24.84 -1.74 -7.10
C LYS A 135 -24.84 -0.28 -6.64
N GLN A 136 -23.67 0.36 -6.53
CA GLN A 136 -23.51 1.73 -6.05
C GLN A 136 -23.54 2.78 -7.17
N LEU A 137 -23.27 2.40 -8.43
CA LEU A 137 -23.19 3.33 -9.57
C LEU A 137 -24.43 4.21 -9.76
N PRO A 138 -25.69 3.70 -9.67
CA PRO A 138 -26.87 4.55 -9.82
C PRO A 138 -26.96 5.64 -8.75
N LEU A 139 -26.58 5.30 -7.50
CA LEU A 139 -26.58 6.25 -6.39
C LEU A 139 -25.45 7.26 -6.54
N LEU A 140 -24.25 6.81 -6.91
CA LEU A 140 -23.11 7.68 -7.19
C LEU A 140 -23.46 8.71 -8.27
N LYS A 141 -24.09 8.28 -9.37
CA LYS A 141 -24.51 9.18 -10.46
C LYS A 141 -25.47 10.26 -9.97
N LYS A 142 -26.40 9.92 -9.07
CA LYS A 142 -27.35 10.88 -8.48
C LYS A 142 -26.66 11.95 -7.62
N TYR A 143 -25.57 11.59 -6.93
CA TYR A 143 -24.89 12.46 -5.97
C TYR A 143 -23.51 12.96 -6.42
N ALA A 144 -23.10 12.69 -7.65
CA ALA A 144 -21.78 13.03 -8.18
C ALA A 144 -21.46 14.53 -8.06
N SER A 145 -22.45 15.42 -8.18
CA SER A 145 -22.26 16.87 -8.05
C SER A 145 -22.17 17.39 -6.60
N LYS A 146 -22.26 16.50 -5.60
CA LYS A 146 -22.29 16.85 -4.17
C LYS A 146 -21.01 16.48 -3.42
N ALA A 147 -20.10 15.75 -4.07
CA ALA A 147 -18.86 15.29 -3.47
C ALA A 147 -17.77 15.22 -4.54
N THR A 148 -16.52 15.30 -4.12
CA THR A 148 -15.38 15.13 -5.02
C THR A 148 -15.11 13.64 -5.20
N ILE A 149 -15.04 13.17 -6.45
CA ILE A 149 -14.88 11.77 -6.79
C ILE A 149 -13.40 11.47 -7.09
N PHE A 150 -12.82 10.61 -6.27
CA PHE A 150 -11.49 10.03 -6.43
C PHE A 150 -11.66 8.63 -7.02
N CYS A 151 -11.16 8.41 -8.22
CA CYS A 151 -11.34 7.16 -8.94
C CYS A 151 -10.00 6.42 -9.02
N ALA A 152 -10.00 5.13 -8.67
CA ALA A 152 -8.89 4.26 -9.03
C ALA A 152 -8.81 4.10 -10.55
N ASP A 153 -7.62 4.00 -11.12
CA ASP A 153 -7.36 3.77 -12.54
C ASP A 153 -8.25 2.70 -13.18
N SER A 154 -8.39 1.55 -12.53
CA SER A 154 -9.23 0.44 -12.98
C SER A 154 -10.73 0.73 -12.95
N SER A 155 -11.18 1.67 -12.11
CA SER A 155 -12.57 2.12 -12.04
C SER A 155 -12.90 3.18 -13.07
N TYR A 156 -11.90 3.85 -13.66
CA TYR A 156 -12.11 4.98 -14.56
C TYR A 156 -12.89 4.60 -15.84
N PRO A 157 -12.54 3.53 -16.58
CA PRO A 157 -13.33 3.10 -17.72
C PRO A 157 -14.77 2.70 -17.36
N ILE A 158 -14.99 2.17 -16.14
CA ILE A 158 -16.31 1.78 -15.65
C ILE A 158 -17.14 3.05 -15.39
N LEU A 159 -16.58 4.04 -14.69
CA LEU A 159 -17.27 5.30 -14.46
C LEU A 159 -17.61 6.03 -15.77
N ALA A 160 -16.70 6.04 -16.73
CA ALA A 160 -16.95 6.60 -18.07
C ALA A 160 -18.11 5.90 -18.79
N LYS A 161 -18.13 4.56 -18.79
CA LYS A 161 -19.24 3.75 -19.35
C LYS A 161 -20.60 4.10 -18.73
N HIS A 162 -20.63 4.47 -17.47
CA HIS A 162 -21.85 4.85 -16.75
C HIS A 162 -22.15 6.36 -16.78
N GLY A 163 -21.31 7.16 -17.43
CA GLY A 163 -21.45 8.61 -17.53
C GLY A 163 -21.33 9.29 -16.16
N ILE A 164 -20.37 8.86 -15.34
CA ILE A 164 -20.05 9.44 -14.04
C ILE A 164 -18.65 10.03 -14.12
N LYS A 165 -18.53 11.35 -14.24
CA LYS A 165 -17.23 12.02 -14.36
C LYS A 165 -16.52 12.09 -13.00
N PRO A 166 -15.32 11.52 -12.84
CA PRO A 166 -14.53 11.71 -11.63
C PRO A 166 -13.82 13.07 -11.64
N ASP A 167 -13.44 13.58 -10.47
CA ASP A 167 -12.60 14.78 -10.36
C ASP A 167 -11.11 14.42 -10.43
N TYR A 168 -10.74 13.30 -9.79
CA TYR A 168 -9.40 12.77 -9.77
C TYR A 168 -9.38 11.32 -10.23
N VAL A 169 -8.43 10.96 -11.10
CA VAL A 169 -8.12 9.56 -11.44
C VAL A 169 -6.70 9.25 -10.99
N LEU A 170 -6.52 8.24 -10.14
CA LEU A 170 -5.24 7.93 -9.53
C LEU A 170 -4.65 6.63 -10.10
N SER A 171 -3.34 6.59 -10.27
CA SER A 171 -2.63 5.35 -10.67
C SER A 171 -1.30 5.18 -9.94
N LEU A 172 -1.04 3.94 -9.53
CA LEU A 172 0.09 3.55 -8.69
C LEU A 172 0.97 2.46 -9.33
N GLU A 173 0.47 1.71 -10.30
CA GLU A 173 1.18 0.52 -10.77
C GLU A 173 2.10 0.82 -11.95
N ARG A 174 3.23 0.11 -12.00
CA ARG A 174 4.34 0.33 -12.95
C ARG A 174 4.43 -0.75 -14.04
N ILE A 175 3.31 -1.41 -14.33
CA ILE A 175 3.21 -2.51 -15.29
C ILE A 175 2.42 -2.11 -16.55
N PRO A 176 2.66 -2.74 -17.71
CA PRO A 176 1.92 -2.44 -18.94
C PRO A 176 0.39 -2.56 -18.78
N LEU A 177 -0.06 -3.57 -18.03
CA LEU A 177 -1.49 -3.88 -17.87
C LEU A 177 -2.30 -2.71 -17.28
N THR A 178 -1.72 -1.92 -16.39
CA THR A 178 -2.42 -0.78 -15.79
C THR A 178 -2.45 0.44 -16.70
N SER A 179 -1.45 0.59 -17.59
CA SER A 179 -1.48 1.64 -18.62
C SER A 179 -2.67 1.49 -19.58
N GLU A 180 -3.14 0.26 -19.78
CA GLU A 180 -4.29 -0.05 -20.65
C GLU A 180 -5.64 0.47 -20.13
N PHE A 181 -5.72 0.94 -18.88
CA PHE A 181 -6.89 1.66 -18.38
C PHE A 181 -7.00 3.09 -18.95
N PHE A 182 -5.92 3.61 -19.52
CA PHE A 182 -5.87 4.93 -20.15
C PHE A 182 -5.90 4.86 -21.68
N ASN A 183 -5.77 3.66 -22.26
CA ASN A 183 -5.87 3.41 -23.69
C ASN A 183 -7.32 3.42 -24.18
N ASN A 184 -7.95 4.59 -24.10
CA ASN A 184 -9.30 4.90 -24.56
C ASN A 184 -9.31 6.36 -25.00
N ASP A 185 -10.37 6.81 -25.66
CA ASP A 185 -10.59 8.22 -25.97
C ASP A 185 -12.03 8.56 -25.59
N PHE A 186 -12.20 9.30 -24.49
CA PHE A 186 -13.52 9.69 -24.00
C PHE A 186 -13.86 11.15 -24.32
N GLY A 187 -13.00 11.86 -25.08
CA GLY A 187 -13.23 13.23 -25.55
C GLY A 187 -13.60 14.19 -24.41
N GLU A 188 -14.73 14.89 -24.54
CA GLU A 188 -15.20 15.91 -23.59
C GLU A 188 -15.46 15.36 -22.18
N PHE A 189 -15.62 14.04 -22.01
CA PHE A 189 -15.75 13.44 -20.68
C PHE A 189 -14.51 13.70 -19.82
N ASP A 190 -13.34 13.81 -20.42
CA ASP A 190 -12.06 14.01 -19.72
C ASP A 190 -11.83 15.47 -19.30
N GLN A 191 -12.70 16.39 -19.73
CA GLN A 191 -12.61 17.79 -19.37
C GLN A 191 -12.74 17.98 -17.85
N ASP A 192 -11.79 18.71 -17.27
CA ASP A 192 -11.66 18.97 -15.82
C ASP A 192 -11.31 17.76 -14.96
N VAL A 193 -11.07 16.58 -15.55
CA VAL A 193 -10.54 15.42 -14.83
C VAL A 193 -9.04 15.60 -14.65
N LEU A 194 -8.54 15.52 -13.42
CA LEU A 194 -7.10 15.53 -13.15
C LEU A 194 -6.60 14.10 -12.89
N PHE A 195 -5.69 13.64 -13.74
CA PHE A 195 -5.00 12.37 -13.56
C PHE A 195 -3.79 12.56 -12.63
N VAL A 196 -3.78 11.88 -11.49
CA VAL A 196 -2.70 11.95 -10.50
C VAL A 196 -1.99 10.60 -10.47
N CYS A 197 -0.90 10.52 -11.21
CA CYS A 197 -0.12 9.28 -11.34
C CYS A 197 1.15 9.37 -10.50
N ILE A 198 1.59 8.24 -9.96
CA ILE A 198 2.92 8.23 -9.35
C ILE A 198 4.02 8.37 -10.42
N SER A 199 5.16 8.93 -10.05
CA SER A 199 6.24 9.29 -10.96
C SER A 199 6.89 8.11 -11.68
N TRP A 200 6.74 6.88 -11.18
CA TRP A 200 7.22 5.66 -11.82
C TRP A 200 6.13 4.78 -12.44
N VAL A 201 4.96 5.34 -12.81
CA VAL A 201 4.00 4.58 -13.63
C VAL A 201 4.65 4.16 -14.95
N TYR A 202 4.11 3.09 -15.55
CA TYR A 202 4.60 2.60 -16.83
C TYR A 202 4.56 3.72 -17.89
N PRO A 203 5.65 4.00 -18.65
CA PRO A 203 5.74 5.18 -19.52
C PRO A 203 4.60 5.30 -20.56
N GLN A 204 4.02 4.16 -20.95
CA GLN A 204 2.88 4.14 -21.87
C GLN A 204 1.65 4.86 -21.30
N THR A 205 1.49 4.89 -19.98
CA THR A 205 0.43 5.67 -19.29
C THR A 205 0.52 7.13 -19.67
N ILE A 206 1.72 7.73 -19.58
CA ILE A 206 1.95 9.14 -19.93
C ILE A 206 1.67 9.40 -21.41
N LYS A 207 2.09 8.49 -22.28
CA LYS A 207 1.81 8.57 -23.72
C LYS A 207 0.31 8.58 -24.01
N TYR A 208 -0.48 7.75 -23.32
CA TYR A 208 -1.94 7.76 -23.49
C TYR A 208 -2.59 9.03 -22.94
N LEU A 209 -2.13 9.55 -21.80
CA LEU A 209 -2.64 10.80 -21.24
C LEU A 209 -2.37 11.98 -22.19
N GLN A 210 -1.14 12.10 -22.70
CA GLN A 210 -0.75 13.14 -23.65
C GLN A 210 -1.50 13.02 -24.98
N LYS A 211 -1.65 11.81 -25.52
CA LYS A 211 -2.35 11.55 -26.79
C LYS A 211 -3.75 12.17 -26.81
N ASN A 212 -4.44 12.16 -25.68
CA ASN A 212 -5.82 12.66 -25.56
C ASN A 212 -5.90 14.03 -24.87
N ASN A 213 -4.77 14.75 -24.74
CA ASN A 213 -4.70 16.06 -24.08
C ASN A 213 -5.28 16.07 -22.65
N ARG A 214 -5.11 14.97 -21.91
CA ARG A 214 -5.59 14.86 -20.52
C ARG A 214 -4.72 15.68 -19.58
N ALA A 215 -5.34 16.38 -18.65
CA ALA A 215 -4.62 17.07 -17.58
C ALA A 215 -4.07 16.04 -16.58
N PHE A 216 -2.75 16.04 -16.34
CA PHE A 216 -2.15 15.14 -15.36
C PHE A 216 -1.06 15.82 -14.54
N ILE A 217 -0.78 15.25 -13.37
CA ILE A 217 0.44 15.51 -12.62
C ILE A 217 1.12 14.20 -12.27
N LEU A 218 2.42 14.29 -12.02
CA LEU A 218 3.21 13.19 -11.50
C LEU A 218 3.69 13.51 -10.10
N THR A 219 3.51 12.57 -9.18
CA THR A 219 3.89 12.72 -7.77
C THR A 219 4.70 11.52 -7.32
N SER A 220 5.60 11.71 -6.36
CA SER A 220 6.43 10.62 -5.88
C SER A 220 5.85 9.96 -4.65
N ARG A 221 6.19 8.68 -4.43
CA ARG A 221 5.96 8.04 -3.13
C ARG A 221 7.10 8.39 -2.17
N PRO A 222 6.84 8.46 -0.86
CA PRO A 222 7.91 8.59 0.14
C PRO A 222 8.91 7.44 -0.03
N SER A 223 10.17 7.76 -0.33
CA SER A 223 11.25 6.76 -0.41
C SER A 223 12.61 7.40 -0.25
N SER A 224 13.59 6.61 0.19
CA SER A 224 14.98 7.05 0.31
C SER A 224 15.57 7.48 -1.04
N PHE A 225 15.12 6.89 -2.15
CA PHE A 225 15.52 7.31 -3.49
C PHE A 225 15.14 8.78 -3.77
N ILE A 226 13.89 9.15 -3.48
CA ILE A 226 13.36 10.51 -3.70
C ILE A 226 14.03 11.54 -2.78
N GLU A 227 14.34 11.14 -1.54
CA GLU A 227 15.11 11.94 -0.59
C GLU A 227 16.52 12.21 -1.12
N ASN A 228 17.24 11.17 -1.57
CA ASN A 228 18.62 11.28 -2.04
C ASN A 228 18.79 12.13 -3.31
N ILE A 229 17.74 12.26 -4.13
CA ILE A 229 17.75 13.12 -5.32
C ILE A 229 17.11 14.49 -5.09
N ASN A 230 16.86 14.86 -3.83
CA ASN A 230 16.35 16.18 -3.41
C ASN A 230 14.99 16.58 -4.01
N LEU A 231 14.07 15.63 -4.21
CA LEU A 231 12.74 15.90 -4.76
C LEU A 231 11.62 16.00 -3.74
N CYS A 232 11.92 15.89 -2.44
CA CYS A 232 10.97 16.17 -1.36
C CYS A 232 10.20 17.50 -1.50
N PRO A 233 10.79 18.62 -2.02
CA PRO A 233 10.06 19.87 -2.21
C PRO A 233 8.84 19.80 -3.13
N TYR A 234 8.77 18.82 -4.05
CA TYR A 234 7.62 18.60 -4.94
C TYR A 234 6.41 17.99 -4.21
N GLY A 235 6.60 17.49 -2.98
CA GLY A 235 5.59 16.75 -2.23
C GLY A 235 5.43 15.30 -2.71
N TYR A 236 4.79 14.50 -1.86
CA TYR A 236 4.60 13.07 -2.09
C TYR A 236 3.25 12.57 -1.58
N VAL A 237 2.82 11.43 -2.10
CA VAL A 237 1.64 10.69 -1.65
C VAL A 237 1.78 9.21 -2.00
N GLY A 238 1.04 8.36 -1.31
CA GLY A 238 0.90 6.95 -1.62
C GLY A 238 1.67 6.04 -0.68
N TYR A 239 1.68 6.26 0.64
CA TYR A 239 2.35 5.36 1.59
C TYR A 239 1.77 3.93 1.56
N GLY A 240 0.50 3.76 1.21
CA GLY A 240 -0.15 2.45 1.20
C GLY A 240 0.02 1.60 -0.08
N PRO A 241 -0.37 0.32 -0.03
CA PRO A 241 -0.06 -0.67 -1.06
C PRO A 241 -1.03 -0.70 -2.25
N SER A 242 -2.02 0.19 -2.31
CA SER A 242 -2.95 0.25 -3.45
C SER A 242 -3.40 1.67 -3.77
N VAL A 243 -3.97 1.85 -4.96
CA VAL A 243 -4.51 3.14 -5.42
C VAL A 243 -5.54 3.70 -4.44
N ALA A 244 -6.34 2.86 -3.78
CA ALA A 244 -7.30 3.30 -2.77
C ALA A 244 -6.63 3.91 -1.52
N HIS A 245 -5.47 3.40 -1.11
CA HIS A 245 -4.71 3.99 -0.01
C HIS A 245 -4.12 5.34 -0.43
N MET A 246 -3.58 5.44 -1.64
CA MET A 246 -3.13 6.71 -2.21
C MET A 246 -4.26 7.73 -2.28
N ALA A 247 -5.46 7.33 -2.70
CA ALA A 247 -6.64 8.18 -2.74
C ALA A 247 -7.08 8.64 -1.35
N TYR A 248 -7.03 7.74 -0.36
CA TYR A 248 -7.35 8.08 1.03
C TYR A 248 -6.37 9.11 1.59
N GLU A 249 -5.07 8.85 1.46
CA GLU A 249 -4.03 9.78 1.89
C GLU A 249 -4.18 11.14 1.18
N PHE A 250 -4.41 11.14 -0.13
CA PHE A 250 -4.62 12.37 -0.89
C PHE A 250 -5.85 13.15 -0.39
N ALA A 251 -6.98 12.47 -0.14
CA ALA A 251 -8.16 13.10 0.44
C ALA A 251 -7.87 13.68 1.83
N THR A 252 -7.09 12.99 2.67
CA THR A 252 -6.70 13.54 3.98
C THR A 252 -5.80 14.77 3.85
N HIS A 253 -4.84 14.78 2.92
CA HIS A 253 -3.97 15.92 2.66
C HIS A 253 -4.73 17.16 2.15
N LEU A 254 -5.81 16.94 1.40
CA LEU A 254 -6.74 17.98 0.95
C LEU A 254 -7.73 18.44 2.02
N ASN A 255 -7.69 17.84 3.21
CA ASN A 255 -8.50 18.23 4.38
C ASN A 255 -10.01 18.00 4.20
N TYR A 256 -10.38 16.92 3.49
CA TYR A 256 -11.78 16.48 3.41
C TYR A 256 -12.27 16.04 4.79
N LYS A 257 -13.47 16.48 5.18
CA LYS A 257 -14.09 16.13 6.47
C LYS A 257 -14.75 14.75 6.42
N ASN A 258 -15.32 14.37 5.28
CA ASN A 258 -15.97 13.09 5.07
C ASN A 258 -15.28 12.34 3.93
N ILE A 259 -14.80 11.13 4.20
CA ILE A 259 -14.21 10.26 3.18
C ILE A 259 -15.04 8.98 3.10
N ILE A 260 -15.63 8.71 1.92
CA ILE A 260 -16.56 7.61 1.71
C ILE A 260 -15.93 6.60 0.74
N PHE A 261 -15.88 5.33 1.12
CA PHE A 261 -15.45 4.26 0.24
C PHE A 261 -16.63 3.57 -0.45
N ILE A 262 -16.52 3.39 -1.77
CA ILE A 262 -17.39 2.55 -2.59
C ILE A 262 -16.54 1.63 -3.48
N GLY A 263 -17.04 0.44 -3.81
CA GLY A 263 -16.25 -0.59 -4.49
C GLY A 263 -14.96 -1.03 -3.78
N GLN A 264 -14.77 -0.68 -2.51
CA GLN A 264 -13.64 -1.08 -1.66
C GLN A 264 -13.95 -2.39 -0.92
N ASP A 265 -14.18 -3.48 -1.66
CA ASP A 265 -14.60 -4.75 -1.05
C ASP A 265 -13.46 -5.46 -0.30
N LEU A 266 -12.27 -5.55 -0.91
CA LEU A 266 -11.15 -6.36 -0.40
C LEU A 266 -11.57 -7.81 -0.05
N ALA A 267 -12.58 -8.29 -0.77
CA ALA A 267 -13.23 -9.57 -0.56
C ALA A 267 -13.89 -10.01 -1.89
N TYR A 268 -14.12 -11.31 -2.01
CA TYR A 268 -14.85 -11.86 -3.14
C TYR A 268 -16.36 -11.67 -2.99
N ALA A 269 -17.05 -11.50 -4.12
CA ALA A 269 -18.50 -11.64 -4.15
C ALA A 269 -18.94 -13.10 -3.88
N LYS A 270 -20.23 -13.29 -3.60
CA LYS A 270 -20.80 -14.63 -3.33
C LYS A 270 -20.63 -15.61 -4.49
N ASP A 271 -20.58 -15.10 -5.71
CA ASP A 271 -20.33 -15.85 -6.95
C ASP A 271 -18.82 -16.04 -7.24
N GLY A 272 -17.95 -15.57 -6.35
CA GLY A 272 -16.50 -15.76 -6.40
C GLY A 272 -15.74 -14.72 -7.23
N PHE A 273 -16.42 -13.72 -7.80
CA PHE A 273 -15.73 -12.65 -8.53
C PHE A 273 -14.93 -11.74 -7.60
N SER A 274 -13.73 -11.36 -8.04
CA SER A 274 -12.82 -10.46 -7.33
C SER A 274 -13.07 -8.98 -7.62
N HIS A 275 -13.71 -8.68 -8.75
CA HIS A 275 -13.99 -7.34 -9.24
C HIS A 275 -15.39 -7.32 -9.86
N THR A 276 -15.89 -6.12 -10.18
CA THR A 276 -17.10 -5.99 -11.00
C THR A 276 -16.91 -6.61 -12.40
N LYS A 277 -18.03 -7.05 -13.01
CA LYS A 277 -18.06 -7.67 -14.35
C LYS A 277 -17.54 -6.78 -15.47
N ASP A 278 -17.57 -5.46 -15.28
CA ASP A 278 -17.06 -4.49 -16.25
C ASP A 278 -15.53 -4.27 -16.14
N TYR A 279 -14.84 -4.97 -15.23
CA TYR A 279 -13.39 -4.90 -15.09
C TYR A 279 -12.67 -5.56 -16.28
N LYS A 280 -11.82 -4.79 -16.98
CA LYS A 280 -11.14 -5.19 -18.23
C LYS A 280 -10.27 -6.45 -18.10
N ASN A 281 -9.69 -6.70 -16.93
CA ASN A 281 -8.71 -7.79 -16.71
C ASN A 281 -9.26 -8.90 -15.81
N LEU A 282 -10.59 -9.13 -15.85
CA LEU A 282 -11.24 -10.12 -14.98
C LEU A 282 -10.69 -11.54 -15.20
N ASP A 283 -10.28 -11.86 -16.43
CA ASP A 283 -9.63 -13.12 -16.83
C ASP A 283 -8.36 -13.40 -16.04
N LYS A 284 -7.60 -12.37 -15.67
CA LYS A 284 -6.36 -12.49 -14.88
C LYS A 284 -6.60 -12.92 -13.43
N HIS A 285 -7.86 -13.01 -13.00
CA HIS A 285 -8.24 -13.41 -11.65
C HIS A 285 -8.93 -14.78 -11.59
N GLU A 286 -9.00 -15.51 -12.70
CA GLU A 286 -9.55 -16.85 -12.71
C GLU A 286 -8.81 -17.79 -11.74
N GLY A 287 -9.57 -18.57 -10.99
CA GLY A 287 -9.03 -19.52 -10.01
C GLY A 287 -8.53 -18.90 -8.69
N HIS A 288 -8.40 -17.59 -8.57
CA HIS A 288 -7.96 -16.94 -7.32
C HIS A 288 -8.91 -17.27 -6.16
N PHE A 289 -10.23 -17.19 -6.39
CA PHE A 289 -11.22 -17.57 -5.40
C PHE A 289 -11.02 -19.01 -4.91
N ARG A 290 -10.81 -19.97 -5.82
CA ARG A 290 -10.57 -21.38 -5.46
C ARG A 290 -9.27 -21.57 -4.67
N ARG A 291 -8.22 -20.82 -5.05
CA ARG A 291 -6.92 -20.84 -4.36
C ARG A 291 -7.04 -20.36 -2.91
N ASP A 292 -7.84 -19.33 -2.67
CA ASP A 292 -7.89 -18.61 -1.39
C ASP A 292 -9.06 -19.06 -0.49
N LYS A 293 -10.04 -19.79 -1.05
CA LYS A 293 -11.24 -20.27 -0.35
C LYS A 293 -10.91 -20.95 0.98
N GLY A 294 -11.52 -20.45 2.05
CA GLY A 294 -11.38 -21.00 3.41
C GLY A 294 -10.06 -20.68 4.10
N LYS A 295 -9.12 -19.99 3.43
CA LYS A 295 -7.83 -19.59 4.02
C LYS A 295 -7.89 -18.20 4.63
N PHE A 296 -8.63 -17.30 4.00
CA PHE A 296 -8.73 -15.90 4.44
C PHE A 296 -10.20 -15.46 4.41
N GLN A 297 -10.71 -15.04 5.56
CA GLN A 297 -12.07 -14.55 5.71
C GLN A 297 -12.09 -13.30 6.59
N CYS A 298 -13.09 -12.45 6.40
CA CYS A 298 -13.36 -11.34 7.30
C CYS A 298 -14.85 -11.16 7.53
N LEU A 299 -15.17 -10.30 8.51
CA LEU A 299 -16.55 -9.92 8.78
C LEU A 299 -17.15 -9.21 7.55
N ALA A 300 -18.35 -9.62 7.17
CA ALA A 300 -19.10 -8.98 6.10
C ALA A 300 -19.56 -7.59 6.52
N TYR A 301 -19.83 -6.73 5.54
CA TYR A 301 -20.44 -5.43 5.78
C TYR A 301 -21.74 -5.52 6.59
N GLY A 302 -21.91 -4.59 7.54
CA GLY A 302 -23.02 -4.60 8.49
C GLY A 302 -22.96 -5.69 9.56
N GLY A 303 -21.85 -6.44 9.67
CA GLY A 303 -21.68 -7.48 10.70
C GLY A 303 -22.36 -8.81 10.38
N ASN A 304 -22.91 -8.97 9.18
CA ASN A 304 -23.77 -10.10 8.83
C ASN A 304 -22.98 -11.26 8.20
N GLY A 305 -22.25 -11.99 9.03
CA GLY A 305 -21.52 -13.21 8.63
C GLY A 305 -20.11 -12.93 8.14
N LYS A 306 -19.53 -13.90 7.41
CA LYS A 306 -18.16 -13.83 6.89
C LYS A 306 -18.15 -13.81 5.37
N VAL A 307 -17.15 -13.13 4.80
CA VAL A 307 -16.85 -13.12 3.36
C VAL A 307 -15.45 -13.65 3.12
N GLU A 308 -15.27 -14.34 2.00
CA GLU A 308 -13.96 -14.83 1.54
C GLU A 308 -13.10 -13.67 1.07
N SER A 309 -11.80 -13.74 1.34
CA SER A 309 -10.81 -12.74 0.96
C SER A 309 -9.52 -13.43 0.53
N SER A 310 -8.44 -12.68 0.36
CA SER A 310 -7.09 -13.18 0.08
C SER A 310 -6.10 -12.68 1.12
N GLU A 311 -4.90 -13.25 1.12
CA GLU A 311 -3.79 -12.78 1.95
C GLU A 311 -3.49 -11.29 1.69
N ILE A 312 -3.34 -10.94 0.41
CA ILE A 312 -3.01 -9.57 -0.02
C ILE A 312 -4.10 -8.59 0.39
N TRP A 313 -5.37 -8.95 0.19
CA TRP A 313 -6.47 -8.07 0.57
C TRP A 313 -6.66 -7.96 2.08
N THR A 314 -6.33 -9.01 2.82
CA THR A 314 -6.29 -8.96 4.29
C THR A 314 -5.20 -7.97 4.75
N MET A 315 -4.01 -8.03 4.16
CA MET A 315 -2.95 -7.05 4.39
C MET A 315 -3.40 -5.63 4.01
N PHE A 316 -4.04 -5.44 2.86
CA PHE A 316 -4.56 -4.14 2.43
C PHE A 316 -5.60 -3.61 3.42
N ARG A 317 -6.51 -4.46 3.90
CA ARG A 317 -7.53 -4.06 4.89
C ARG A 317 -6.89 -3.59 6.18
N PHE A 318 -5.92 -4.33 6.72
CA PHE A 318 -5.23 -3.93 7.95
C PHE A 318 -4.40 -2.65 7.77
N SER A 319 -3.72 -2.50 6.63
CA SER A 319 -3.00 -1.27 6.28
C SER A 319 -3.93 -0.06 6.23
N LEU A 320 -5.09 -0.21 5.58
CA LEU A 320 -6.11 0.83 5.49
C LEU A 320 -6.70 1.16 6.87
N GLN A 321 -7.03 0.15 7.68
CA GLN A 321 -7.53 0.34 9.05
C GLN A 321 -6.52 1.07 9.93
N ASN A 322 -5.23 0.71 9.85
CA ASN A 322 -4.16 1.41 10.56
C ASN A 322 -4.06 2.88 10.12
N THR A 323 -4.13 3.14 8.80
CA THR A 323 -4.12 4.50 8.25
C THR A 323 -5.33 5.31 8.71
N ILE A 324 -6.52 4.71 8.70
CA ILE A 324 -7.75 5.33 9.20
C ILE A 324 -7.66 5.61 10.70
N SER A 325 -7.12 4.69 11.50
CA SER A 325 -7.01 4.84 12.97
C SER A 325 -6.11 6.00 13.40
N LYS A 326 -5.16 6.40 12.54
CA LYS A 326 -4.25 7.53 12.76
C LYS A 326 -4.82 8.84 12.19
N ASN A 327 -5.91 8.78 11.42
CA ASN A 327 -6.55 9.97 10.88
C ASN A 327 -7.41 10.65 11.95
N ILE A 328 -7.07 11.89 12.28
CA ILE A 328 -7.82 12.74 13.23
C ILE A 328 -8.60 13.86 12.53
N VAL A 329 -8.48 13.98 11.21
CA VAL A 329 -9.03 15.08 10.41
C VAL A 329 -10.39 14.71 9.80
N SER A 330 -10.54 13.48 9.32
CA SER A 330 -11.72 13.06 8.56
C SER A 330 -12.50 11.97 9.27
N THR A 331 -13.83 12.00 9.10
CA THR A 331 -14.68 10.85 9.37
C THR A 331 -14.73 9.95 8.14
N THR A 332 -14.46 8.66 8.33
CA THR A 332 -14.39 7.68 7.24
C THR A 332 -15.59 6.76 7.27
N TYR A 333 -16.24 6.61 6.12
CA TYR A 333 -17.42 5.77 5.92
C TYR A 333 -17.08 4.66 4.94
N ASN A 334 -17.38 3.42 5.31
CA ASN A 334 -17.39 2.32 4.35
C ASN A 334 -18.82 2.04 3.90
N CYS A 335 -19.08 1.95 2.60
CA CYS A 335 -20.41 1.66 2.06
C CYS A 335 -20.46 0.34 1.27
N THR A 336 -19.40 -0.48 1.33
CA THR A 336 -19.16 -1.62 0.43
C THR A 336 -19.83 -2.91 0.86
#